data_AF-A0A2D6EZB0-F1
#
_entry.id   AF-A0A2D6EZB0-F1
#
_cell.length_a   1.000
_cell.length_b   1.000
_cell.length_c   1.000
_cell.angle_alpha   90.00
_cell.angle_beta   90.00
_cell.angle_gamma   90.00
#
_symmetry.space_group_name_H-M   'P 1'
#
loop_
_entity.id
_entity.type
_entity.pdbx_description
1 polymer ?
#
loop_
_entity_poly.entity_id
_entity_poly.type
_entity_poly.pdbx_seq_one_letter_code
_entity_poly.pdbx_strand_id
1 'polypeptide(L)'
;MQRFVTIAIDEALKSNMYNKHGAVLVYRNKLISKGHNVYDKYTRLKSGKYRSIHAEVMAINNCPNQDILSKCKLIVVRVASGKKKMSLPCKYCQKFLKKKKVLKIYHS
;
A
#
# COMPACT_ATOMS: atom_id res chain seq x y z
N MET A 1 17.15 4.08 0.82
CA MET A 1 15.87 3.56 1.35
C MET A 1 15.03 4.64 2.03
N GLN A 2 15.62 5.51 2.85
CA GLN A 2 14.93 6.60 3.58
C GLN A 2 14.03 7.48 2.71
N ARG A 3 14.51 7.89 1.52
CA ARG A 3 13.71 8.66 0.54
C ARG A 3 12.34 8.03 0.22
N PHE A 4 12.28 6.72 0.01
CA PHE A 4 11.03 6.05 -0.35
C PHE A 4 10.08 5.92 0.85
N VAL A 5 10.63 5.84 2.05
CA VAL A 5 9.83 5.86 3.29
C VAL A 5 9.15 7.22 3.45
N THR A 6 9.86 8.33 3.23
CA THR A 6 9.26 9.68 3.25
C THR A 6 8.13 9.80 2.22
N ILE A 7 8.35 9.36 0.98
CA ILE A 7 7.30 9.38 -0.06
C ILE A 7 6.09 8.52 0.36
N ALA A 8 6.32 7.38 1.00
CA ALA A 8 5.23 6.55 1.50
C ALA A 8 4.46 7.23 2.66
N ILE A 9 5.15 7.99 3.52
CA ILE A 9 4.52 8.78 4.60
C ILE A 9 3.64 9.88 4.00
N ASP A 10 4.17 10.64 3.05
CA ASP A 10 3.42 11.70 2.36
C ASP A 10 2.17 11.14 1.65
N GLU A 11 2.31 9.94 1.06
CA GLU A 11 1.18 9.26 0.43
C GLU A 11 0.17 8.79 1.48
N ALA A 12 0.61 8.24 2.62
CA ALA A 12 -0.27 7.84 3.71
C ALA A 12 -1.13 9.01 4.23
N LEU A 13 -0.56 10.21 4.34
CA LEU A 13 -1.27 11.39 4.86
C LEU A 13 -2.53 11.76 4.05
N LYS A 14 -2.59 11.36 2.78
CA LYS A 14 -3.75 11.56 1.88
C LYS A 14 -4.92 10.63 2.19
N SER A 15 -4.71 9.58 2.99
CA SER A 15 -5.77 8.67 3.40
C SER A 15 -6.86 9.39 4.21
N ASN A 16 -8.10 9.05 3.92
CA ASN A 16 -9.29 9.47 4.69
C ASN A 16 -9.61 8.55 5.88
N MET A 17 -8.77 7.55 6.16
CA MET A 17 -8.98 6.58 7.24
C MET A 17 -8.23 7.00 8.51
N TYR A 18 -8.74 6.58 9.68
CA TYR A 18 -8.08 6.83 10.97
C TYR A 18 -6.66 6.24 11.03
N ASN A 19 -6.52 4.98 10.62
CA ASN A 19 -5.21 4.37 10.42
C ASN A 19 -4.78 4.67 8.98
N LYS A 20 -3.84 5.60 8.81
CA LYS A 20 -3.36 5.99 7.49
C LYS A 20 -2.23 5.06 7.09
N HIS A 21 -2.35 4.44 5.93
CA HIS A 21 -1.36 3.56 5.34
C HIS A 21 -0.94 4.13 3.99
N GLY A 22 0.36 4.13 3.73
CA GLY A 22 0.94 4.51 2.46
C GLY A 22 1.85 3.41 1.96
N ALA A 23 1.83 3.15 0.67
CA ALA A 23 2.65 2.15 0.02
C ALA A 23 3.31 2.72 -1.22
N VAL A 24 4.57 2.35 -1.45
CA VAL A 24 5.33 2.71 -2.64
C VAL A 24 5.96 1.46 -3.26
N LEU A 25 5.87 1.38 -4.57
CA LEU A 25 6.46 0.34 -5.38
C LEU A 25 7.73 0.85 -6.03
N VAL A 26 8.84 0.14 -5.81
CA VAL A 26 10.18 0.55 -6.25
C VAL A 26 10.79 -0.52 -7.12
N TYR A 27 11.30 -0.13 -8.29
CA TYR A 27 12.05 -1.01 -9.20
C TYR A 27 13.37 -0.36 -9.56
N ARG A 28 14.49 -1.07 -9.39
CA ARG A 28 15.85 -0.56 -9.68
C ARG A 28 16.11 0.85 -9.12
N ASN A 29 15.73 1.07 -7.85
CA ASN A 29 15.88 2.36 -7.15
C ASN A 29 15.08 3.54 -7.77
N LYS A 30 14.06 3.25 -8.58
CA LYS A 30 13.10 4.22 -9.11
C LYS A 30 11.71 3.97 -8.52
N LEU A 31 11.00 5.05 -8.19
CA LEU A 31 9.60 4.98 -7.82
C LEU A 31 8.78 4.63 -9.07
N ILE A 32 8.00 3.54 -9.00
CA ILE A 32 7.14 3.10 -10.11
C ILE A 32 5.70 3.54 -9.87
N SER A 33 5.21 3.32 -8.66
CA SER A 33 3.84 3.67 -8.27
C SER A 33 3.75 3.86 -6.77
N LYS A 34 2.64 4.47 -6.34
CA LYS A 34 2.32 4.70 -4.93
C LYS A 34 0.82 4.59 -4.71
N GLY A 35 0.41 4.37 -3.47
CA GLY A 35 -0.99 4.29 -3.09
C GLY A 35 -1.17 4.44 -1.60
N HIS A 36 -2.37 4.86 -1.20
CA HIS A 36 -2.78 4.96 0.19
C HIS A 36 -4.06 4.17 0.41
N ASN A 37 -4.34 3.80 1.66
CA ASN A 37 -5.61 3.16 1.96
C ASN A 37 -6.74 4.19 1.90
N VAL A 38 -7.88 3.79 1.36
CA VAL A 38 -9.06 4.64 1.23
C VAL A 38 -10.29 3.86 1.66
N TYR A 39 -11.14 4.53 2.43
CA TYR A 39 -12.49 4.08 2.67
C TYR A 39 -13.40 4.79 1.68
N ASP A 40 -13.83 4.05 0.66
CA ASP A 40 -14.70 4.54 -0.38
C ASP A 40 -16.15 4.50 0.11
N LYS A 41 -16.65 5.67 0.53
CA LYS A 41 -18.01 5.89 1.00
C LYS A 41 -19.06 5.93 -0.11
N TYR A 42 -18.65 5.91 -1.38
CA TYR A 42 -19.54 5.99 -2.53
C TYR A 42 -19.81 4.62 -3.14
N THR A 43 -18.86 3.67 -3.02
CA THR A 43 -19.04 2.30 -3.50
C THR A 43 -19.54 1.37 -2.39
N ARG A 44 -20.77 0.88 -2.53
CA ARG A 44 -21.36 -0.13 -1.64
C ARG A 44 -21.19 -1.53 -2.24
N LEU A 45 -20.63 -2.45 -1.45
CA LEU A 45 -20.50 -3.86 -1.83
C LEU A 45 -21.85 -4.58 -1.69
N LYS A 46 -22.00 -5.73 -2.36
CA LYS A 46 -23.19 -6.60 -2.23
C LYS A 46 -23.50 -7.00 -0.79
N SER A 47 -22.50 -7.01 0.09
CA SER A 47 -22.63 -7.27 1.52
C SER A 47 -23.15 -6.08 2.33
N GLY A 48 -23.57 -4.98 1.69
CA GLY A 48 -24.04 -3.76 2.33
C GLY A 48 -22.95 -2.88 2.96
N LYS A 49 -21.69 -3.34 2.97
CA LYS A 49 -20.53 -2.61 3.50
C LYS A 49 -19.90 -1.71 2.43
N TYR A 50 -19.32 -0.60 2.86
CA TYR A 50 -18.51 0.25 1.99
C TYR A 50 -17.17 -0.41 1.66
N ARG A 51 -16.63 -0.09 0.49
CA ARG A 51 -15.37 -0.66 0.01
C ARG A 51 -14.19 0.01 0.73
N SER A 52 -13.36 -0.77 1.42
CA SER A 52 -12.04 -0.32 1.86
C SER A 52 -10.97 -0.84 0.92
N ILE A 53 -10.13 0.03 0.38
CA ILE A 53 -8.98 -0.34 -0.44
C ILE A 53 -7.72 -0.15 0.39
N HIS A 54 -6.87 -1.15 0.39
CA HIS A 54 -5.60 -1.16 1.10
C HIS A 54 -4.50 -0.44 0.29
N ALA A 55 -3.53 0.15 0.97
CA ALA A 55 -2.44 0.90 0.34
C ALA A 55 -1.61 0.01 -0.61
N GLU A 56 -1.36 -1.24 -0.22
CA GLU A 56 -0.63 -2.23 -1.01
C GLU A 56 -1.33 -2.53 -2.34
N VAL A 57 -2.66 -2.68 -2.28
CA VAL A 57 -3.50 -2.94 -3.45
C VAL A 57 -3.53 -1.73 -4.36
N MET A 58 -3.67 -0.52 -3.80
CA MET A 58 -3.63 0.72 -4.58
C MET A 58 -2.29 0.89 -5.29
N ALA A 59 -1.15 0.70 -4.59
CA ALA A 59 0.16 0.83 -5.19
C ALA A 59 0.38 -0.17 -6.36
N ILE A 60 -0.09 -1.40 -6.24
CA ILE A 60 0.02 -2.41 -7.30
C ILE A 60 -0.91 -2.11 -8.47
N ASN A 61 -2.16 -1.70 -8.20
CA ASN A 61 -3.11 -1.35 -9.24
C ASN A 61 -2.67 -0.11 -10.02
N ASN A 62 -2.01 0.84 -9.35
CA ASN A 62 -1.42 2.02 -9.97
C ASN A 62 -0.11 1.72 -10.72
N CYS A 63 0.38 0.48 -10.71
CA CYS A 63 1.57 0.11 -11.47
C CYS A 63 1.21 0.00 -12.96
N PRO A 64 1.85 0.80 -13.85
CA PRO A 64 1.50 0.82 -15.27
C PRO A 64 1.90 -0.47 -16.00
N ASN A 65 2.91 -1.19 -15.50
CA ASN A 65 3.38 -2.43 -16.07
C ASN A 65 3.33 -3.54 -15.00
N GLN A 66 2.40 -4.48 -15.16
CA GLN A 66 2.21 -5.57 -14.21
C GLN A 66 3.33 -6.63 -14.27
N ASP A 67 4.06 -6.73 -15.38
CA ASP A 67 5.10 -7.76 -15.59
C ASP A 67 6.34 -7.50 -14.72
N ILE A 68 6.60 -6.24 -14.39
CA ILE A 68 7.73 -5.85 -13.53
C ILE A 68 7.46 -6.07 -12.04
N LEU A 69 6.21 -6.33 -11.63
CA LEU A 69 5.83 -6.49 -10.22
C LEU A 69 6.68 -7.55 -9.49
N SER A 70 6.98 -8.64 -10.19
CA SER A 70 7.81 -9.74 -9.67
C SER A 70 9.23 -9.32 -9.30
N LYS A 71 9.70 -8.20 -9.86
CA LYS A 71 11.05 -7.63 -9.67
C LYS A 71 11.02 -6.37 -8.78
N CYS A 72 9.84 -5.93 -8.37
CA CYS A 72 9.65 -4.74 -7.55
C CYS A 72 9.77 -5.04 -6.05
N LYS A 73 10.14 -4.01 -5.30
CA LYS A 73 10.06 -3.95 -3.83
C LYS A 73 8.87 -3.09 -3.44
N LEU A 74 8.09 -3.54 -2.46
CA LEU A 74 7.00 -2.75 -1.90
C LEU A 74 7.41 -2.26 -0.51
N ILE A 75 7.23 -0.97 -0.26
CA ILE A 75 7.48 -0.37 1.06
C ILE A 75 6.14 0.14 1.55
N VAL A 76 5.75 -0.25 2.76
CA VAL A 76 4.45 0.08 3.36
C VAL A 76 4.69 0.74 4.72
N VAL A 77 4.08 1.90 4.93
CA VAL A 77 4.16 2.64 6.18
C VAL A 77 2.76 2.85 6.73
N ARG A 78 2.66 3.00 8.06
CA ARG A 78 1.46 3.47 8.74
C ARG A 78 1.77 4.75 9.48
N VAL A 79 0.94 5.76 9.26
CA VAL A 79 0.93 7.00 10.00
C VAL A 79 -0.29 6.95 10.93
N ALA A 80 -0.04 6.77 12.22
CA ALA A 80 -1.05 6.83 13.27
C ALA A 80 -0.59 7.79 14.36
N SER A 81 -1.52 8.57 14.90
CA SER A 81 -1.30 9.47 16.03
C SER A 81 -1.15 8.64 17.32
N GLY A 82 0.04 8.09 17.55
CA GLY A 82 0.37 7.34 18.76
C GLY A 82 0.86 5.91 18.51
N LYS A 83 1.96 5.56 19.20
CA LYS A 83 2.73 4.30 19.21
C LYS A 83 2.88 3.61 17.84
N LYS A 84 4.11 3.61 17.30
CA LYS A 84 4.52 2.84 16.12
C LYS A 84 4.09 1.37 16.27
N LYS A 85 2.96 1.00 15.67
CA LYS A 85 2.52 -0.39 15.58
C LYS A 85 2.86 -0.88 14.17
N MET A 86 3.48 -2.06 14.08
CA MET A 86 3.87 -2.66 12.81
C MET A 86 2.71 -2.68 11.81
N SER A 87 2.99 -2.15 10.62
CA SER A 87 2.07 -2.05 9.49
C SER A 87 1.91 -3.37 8.74
N LEU A 88 1.71 -4.48 9.46
CA LEU A 88 1.63 -5.80 8.82
C LEU A 88 0.48 -5.84 7.80
N PRO A 89 0.70 -6.37 6.59
CA PRO A 89 -0.29 -6.43 5.55
C PRO A 89 -1.33 -7.48 5.95
N CYS A 90 -2.61 -7.23 5.67
CA CYS A 90 -3.66 -8.20 6.01
C CYS A 90 -3.48 -9.52 5.24
N LYS A 91 -4.10 -10.61 5.70
CA LYS A 91 -4.01 -11.94 5.05
C LYS A 91 -4.35 -11.90 3.55
N TYR A 92 -5.28 -11.04 3.16
CA TYR A 92 -5.65 -10.84 1.75
C TYR A 92 -4.56 -10.13 0.95
N CYS A 93 -3.98 -9.05 1.49
CA CYS A 93 -2.86 -8.37 0.86
C CYS A 93 -1.63 -9.30 0.75
N GLN A 94 -1.35 -10.10 1.76
CA GLN A 94 -0.29 -11.12 1.71
C GLN A 94 -0.52 -12.14 0.58
N LYS A 95 -1.74 -12.68 0.46
CA LYS A 95 -2.08 -13.61 -0.64
C LYS A 95 -1.96 -12.93 -2.00
N PHE A 96 -2.44 -11.70 -2.13
CA PHE A 96 -2.37 -10.92 -3.37
C PHE A 96 -0.91 -10.64 -3.79
N LEU A 97 -0.08 -10.25 -2.84
CA LEU A 97 1.35 -10.00 -3.04
C LEU A 97 2.11 -11.28 -3.42
N LYS A 98 1.79 -12.41 -2.76
CA LYS A 98 2.36 -13.73 -3.11
C LYS A 98 1.98 -14.13 -4.53
N LYS A 99 0.72 -13.93 -4.93
CA LYS A 99 0.26 -14.19 -6.31
C LYS A 99 0.99 -13.32 -7.34
N LYS A 100 1.29 -12.07 -7.00
CA LYS A 100 2.01 -11.12 -7.86
C LYS A 100 3.55 -11.21 -7.74
N LYS A 101 4.07 -12.15 -6.95
CA LYS A 101 5.51 -12.41 -6.74
C LYS A 101 6.31 -11.19 -6.29
N VAL A 102 5.71 -10.25 -5.56
CA VAL A 102 6.42 -9.04 -5.08
C VAL A 102 7.50 -9.42 -4.07
N LEU A 103 8.72 -8.92 -4.30
CA LEU A 103 9.96 -9.55 -3.82
C LEU A 103 10.27 -9.29 -2.33
N LYS A 104 9.93 -8.11 -1.81
CA LYS A 104 10.18 -7.72 -0.40
C LYS A 104 9.16 -6.68 0.07
N ILE A 105 8.68 -6.83 1.31
CA ILE A 105 7.83 -5.84 1.98
C ILE A 105 8.59 -5.27 3.18
N TYR A 106 8.71 -3.94 3.23
CA TYR A 106 9.26 -3.24 4.38
C TYR A 106 8.12 -2.57 5.15
N HIS A 107 8.05 -2.83 6.45
CA HIS A 107 7.06 -2.25 7.35
C HIS A 107 7.73 -1.31 8.33
N SER A 108 7.21 -0.09 8.43
CA SER A 108 7.51 0.86 9.52
C SER A 108 6.23 1.25 10.25
#